data_AF-A0A3P3DCN4-F1
#
_entry.id   AF-A0A3P3DCN4-F1
#
_cell.length_a   1.000
_cell.length_b   1.000
_cell.length_c   1.000
_cell.angle_alpha   90.00
_cell.angle_beta   90.00
_cell.angle_gamma   90.00
#
_symmetry.space_group_name_H-M   'P 1'
#
loop_
_entity.id
_entity.type
_entity.pdbx_description
1 polymer ?
#
loop_
_entity_poly.entity_id
_entity_poly.type
_entity_poly.pdbx_seq_one_letter_code
_entity_poly.pdbx_strand_id
1 'polypeptide(L)'
;MADPRLSISASLSALIEGFFGCYDAAAETINARWGRGASKGTISKKVSGQLDWTVADVIALEDASGRYPVTRMLARRLDRTVGPERCLIQHAGSIAREAGEAVGALLAASQSADAGDRAQAIKELHDVETAVRLARERLEADAR
;
A
#
# COMPACT_ATOMS: atom_id res chain seq x y z
N MET A 1 -0.65 8.89 -19.03
CA MET A 1 -0.18 8.79 -17.62
C MET A 1 -0.37 10.18 -17.01
N ALA A 2 -1.14 10.31 -15.92
CA ALA A 2 -1.41 11.63 -15.32
C ALA A 2 -0.10 12.28 -14.83
N ASP A 3 0.04 13.60 -14.98
CA ASP A 3 1.23 14.33 -14.51
C ASP A 3 1.32 14.23 -12.97
N PRO A 4 2.38 13.61 -12.41
CA PRO A 4 2.52 13.44 -10.97
C PRO A 4 2.55 14.78 -10.21
N ARG A 5 2.94 15.88 -10.86
CA ARG A 5 2.92 17.22 -10.24
C ARG A 5 1.51 17.64 -9.85
N LEU A 6 0.51 17.32 -10.68
CA LEU A 6 -0.89 17.64 -10.40
C LEU A 6 -1.41 16.86 -9.19
N SER A 7 -1.05 15.58 -9.07
CA SER A 7 -1.42 14.75 -7.91
C SER A 7 -0.75 15.23 -6.61
N ILE A 8 0.51 15.66 -6.68
CA ILE A 8 1.21 16.26 -5.55
C ILE A 8 0.53 17.57 -5.13
N SER A 9 0.28 18.47 -6.09
CA SER A 9 -0.35 19.76 -5.80
C SER A 9 -1.74 19.59 -5.18
N ALA A 10 -2.57 18.69 -5.72
CA ALA A 10 -3.87 18.37 -5.16
C ALA A 10 -3.78 17.80 -3.73
N SER A 11 -2.83 16.88 -3.50
CA SER A 11 -2.64 16.26 -2.17
C SER A 11 -2.22 17.29 -1.12
N LEU A 12 -1.28 18.19 -1.47
CA LEU A 12 -0.80 19.22 -0.56
C LEU A 12 -1.84 20.33 -0.37
N SER A 13 -2.61 20.68 -1.40
CA SER A 13 -3.70 21.65 -1.27
C SER A 13 -4.78 21.14 -0.31
N ALA A 14 -5.19 19.87 -0.46
CA ALA A 14 -6.13 19.23 0.46
C ALA A 14 -5.58 19.15 1.90
N LEU A 15 -4.27 18.93 2.06
CA LEU A 15 -3.63 18.91 3.37
C LEU A 15 -3.64 20.29 4.02
N ILE A 16 -3.38 21.34 3.24
CA ILE A 16 -3.42 22.73 3.68
C ILE A 16 -4.84 23.12 4.09
N GLU A 17 -5.84 22.83 3.27
CA GLU A 17 -7.25 23.12 3.59
C GLU A 17 -7.75 22.33 4.80
N GLY A 18 -7.39 21.05 4.90
CA GLY A 18 -7.96 20.12 5.89
C GLY A 18 -7.21 20.02 7.23
N PHE A 19 -5.95 20.45 7.31
CA PHE A 19 -5.16 20.40 8.56
C PHE A 19 -4.64 21.77 8.98
N PHE A 20 -4.03 22.53 8.05
CA PHE A 20 -3.42 23.82 8.37
C PHE A 20 -4.43 24.98 8.34
N GLY A 21 -5.53 24.85 7.61
CA GLY A 21 -6.61 25.82 7.48
C GLY A 21 -6.27 27.08 6.67
N CYS A 22 -4.99 27.46 6.54
CA CYS A 22 -4.57 28.62 5.76
C CYS A 22 -3.13 28.51 5.23
N TYR A 23 -2.81 29.36 4.24
CA TYR A 23 -1.49 29.39 3.60
C TYR A 23 -0.40 29.97 4.50
N ASP A 24 -0.78 30.83 5.45
CA ASP A 24 0.17 31.39 6.43
C ASP A 24 0.67 30.29 7.37
N ALA A 25 -0.22 29.46 7.91
CA ALA A 25 0.16 28.33 8.76
C ALA A 25 1.05 27.31 8.03
N ALA A 26 0.75 27.02 6.76
CA ALA A 26 1.58 26.14 5.94
C ALA A 26 2.98 26.74 5.68
N ALA A 27 3.08 28.04 5.39
CA ALA A 27 4.35 28.73 5.19
C ALA A 27 5.19 28.75 6.47
N GLU A 28 4.57 29.07 7.62
CA GLU A 28 5.25 29.07 8.91
C GLU A 28 5.70 27.67 9.32
N THR A 29 4.95 26.62 8.98
CA THR A 29 5.37 25.23 9.21
C THR A 29 6.66 24.90 8.45
N ILE A 30 6.75 25.31 7.18
CA ILE A 30 7.96 25.11 6.37
C ILE A 30 9.13 25.92 6.93
N ASN A 31 8.90 27.18 7.31
CA ASN A 31 9.92 28.05 7.88
C ASN A 31 10.41 27.56 9.25
N ALA A 32 9.51 27.08 10.12
CA ALA A 32 9.85 26.55 11.43
C ALA A 32 10.77 25.32 11.33
N ARG A 33 10.59 24.51 10.28
CA ARG A 33 11.43 23.33 10.06
C ARG A 33 12.79 23.66 9.45
N TRP A 34 12.83 24.55 8.46
CA TRP A 34 14.02 24.77 7.64
C TRP A 34 14.72 26.12 7.86
N GLY A 35 14.17 26.97 8.73
CA GLY A 35 14.65 28.32 9.03
C GLY A 35 14.43 29.35 7.91
N ARG A 36 13.85 28.94 6.79
CA ARG A 36 13.48 29.75 5.61
C ARG A 36 12.68 28.88 4.63
N GLY A 37 12.07 29.50 3.63
CA GLY A 37 11.68 28.78 2.41
C GLY A 37 10.24 29.00 1.92
N ALA A 38 9.38 29.63 2.72
CA ALA A 38 8.02 29.91 2.28
C ALA A 38 7.48 31.25 2.79
N SER A 39 6.65 31.87 1.97
CA SER A 39 5.73 32.93 2.37
C SER A 39 4.33 32.52 1.92
N LYS A 40 3.29 33.20 2.42
CA LYS A 40 1.92 33.02 1.92
C LYS A 40 1.83 33.07 0.39
N GLY A 41 2.53 34.04 -0.22
CA GLY A 41 2.59 34.21 -1.67
C GLY A 41 3.28 33.05 -2.37
N THR A 42 4.32 32.49 -1.75
CA THR A 42 5.00 31.27 -2.24
C THR A 42 4.05 30.08 -2.25
N ILE A 43 3.29 29.86 -1.17
CA ILE A 43 2.30 28.78 -1.07
C ILE A 43 1.20 28.95 -2.12
N SER A 44 0.65 30.16 -2.26
CA SER A 44 -0.37 30.47 -3.27
C SER A 44 0.11 30.19 -4.70
N LYS A 45 1.35 30.55 -5.03
CA LYS A 45 1.96 30.24 -6.33
C LYS A 45 2.15 28.73 -6.55
N LYS A 46 2.48 27.97 -5.49
CA LYS A 46 2.60 26.50 -5.58
C LYS A 46 1.25 25.82 -5.77
N VAL A 47 0.22 26.25 -5.04
CA VAL A 47 -1.15 25.74 -5.19
C VAL A 47 -1.71 26.02 -6.59
N SER A 48 -1.47 27.22 -7.13
CA SER A 48 -1.90 27.59 -8.48
C SER A 48 -1.03 27.01 -9.61
N GLY A 49 0.00 26.21 -9.29
CA GLY A 49 0.88 25.57 -10.26
C GLY A 49 1.87 26.52 -10.96
N GLN A 50 2.02 27.76 -10.45
CA GLN A 50 3.03 28.71 -10.94
C GLN A 50 4.43 28.42 -10.40
N LEU A 51 4.52 27.70 -9.27
CA LEU A 51 5.76 27.19 -8.69
C LEU A 51 5.62 25.71 -8.39
N ASP A 52 6.69 24.96 -8.58
CA ASP A 52 6.72 23.55 -8.20
C ASP A 52 6.84 23.38 -6.67
N TRP A 53 6.24 22.30 -6.19
CA TRP A 53 6.46 21.80 -4.84
C TRP A 53 7.81 21.09 -4.75
N THR A 54 8.62 21.47 -3.76
CA THR A 54 9.90 20.82 -3.49
C THR A 54 9.72 19.65 -2.53
N VAL A 55 10.69 18.74 -2.52
CA VAL A 55 10.73 17.65 -1.54
C VAL A 55 10.77 18.17 -0.10
N ALA A 56 11.46 19.30 0.13
CA ALA A 56 11.52 19.93 1.45
C ALA A 56 10.15 20.43 1.94
N ASP A 57 9.31 20.94 1.03
CA ASP A 57 7.94 21.34 1.36
C ASP A 57 7.08 20.13 1.74
N VAL A 58 7.18 19.05 0.94
CA VAL A 58 6.44 17.81 1.18
C VAL A 58 6.78 17.25 2.56
N ILE A 59 8.07 17.09 2.87
CA ILE A 59 8.53 16.57 4.16
C ILE A 59 8.03 17.45 5.31
N ALA A 60 8.13 18.77 5.20
CA ALA A 60 7.71 19.67 6.27
C ALA A 60 6.21 19.55 6.57
N LEU A 61 5.37 19.56 5.54
CA LEU A 61 3.92 19.55 5.70
C LEU A 61 3.38 18.17 6.10
N GLU A 62 3.90 17.08 5.51
CA GLU A 62 3.46 15.73 5.84
C GLU A 62 3.81 15.33 7.28
N ASP A 63 5.05 15.59 7.71
CA ASP A 63 5.48 15.26 9.07
C ASP A 63 4.74 16.11 10.12
N ALA A 64 4.55 17.41 9.87
CA ALA A 64 3.86 18.29 10.81
C ALA A 64 2.37 17.92 10.96
N SER A 65 1.76 17.36 9.91
CA SER A 65 0.37 16.89 9.94
C SER A 65 0.22 15.43 10.38
N GLY A 66 1.31 14.66 10.43
CA GLY A 66 1.28 13.20 10.60
C GLY A 66 0.55 12.47 9.47
N ARG A 67 0.29 13.15 8.34
CA ARG A 67 -0.44 12.61 7.18
C ARG A 67 0.51 12.58 5.99
N TYR A 68 0.62 11.43 5.34
CA TYR A 68 1.65 11.16 4.33
C TYR A 68 1.08 10.83 2.94
N PRO A 69 0.16 11.64 2.35
CA PRO A 69 -0.46 11.32 1.07
C PRO A 69 0.52 11.25 -0.12
N VAL A 70 1.47 12.18 -0.22
CA VAL A 70 2.49 12.23 -1.28
C VAL A 70 3.50 11.11 -1.06
N THR A 71 4.01 10.94 0.17
CA THR A 71 4.95 9.84 0.46
C THR A 71 4.32 8.47 0.19
N ARG A 72 3.05 8.24 0.58
CA ARG A 72 2.32 7.00 0.23
C ARG A 72 2.14 6.85 -1.28
N MET A 73 1.82 7.93 -2.00
CA MET A 73 1.71 7.90 -3.46
C MET A 73 3.05 7.51 -4.11
N LEU A 74 4.17 8.06 -3.64
CA LEU A 74 5.50 7.74 -4.13
C LEU A 74 5.92 6.31 -3.77
N ALA A 75 5.65 5.85 -2.54
CA ALA A 75 5.91 4.47 -2.12
C ALA A 75 5.15 3.44 -2.97
N ARG A 76 3.89 3.72 -3.33
CA ARG A 76 3.12 2.87 -4.26
C ARG A 76 3.77 2.71 -5.63
N ARG A 77 4.64 3.65 -6.05
CA ARG A 77 5.41 3.50 -7.30
C ARG A 77 6.47 2.40 -7.18
N LEU A 78 7.00 2.19 -5.98
CA LEU A 78 7.91 1.09 -5.65
C LEU A 78 7.14 -0.23 -5.53
N ASP A 79 5.92 -0.21 -4.99
CA ASP A 79 5.10 -1.42 -4.90
C ASP A 79 4.64 -1.93 -6.28
N ARG A 80 4.47 -1.05 -7.28
CA ARG A 80 4.19 -1.49 -8.65
C ARG A 80 5.31 -2.34 -9.28
N THR A 81 6.53 -2.27 -8.75
CA THR A 81 7.63 -3.18 -9.13
C THR A 81 7.59 -4.51 -8.37
N VAL A 82 6.88 -4.59 -7.24
CA VAL A 82 6.67 -5.81 -6.45
C VAL A 82 5.16 -6.05 -6.36
N GLY A 83 4.54 -6.54 -7.44
CA GLY A 83 3.10 -6.79 -7.47
C GLY A 83 2.63 -7.68 -6.30
N PRO A 84 1.37 -7.60 -5.87
CA PRO A 84 0.83 -8.38 -4.75
C PRO A 84 1.04 -9.90 -4.89
N GLU A 85 1.09 -10.41 -6.13
CA GLU A 85 1.45 -11.80 -6.46
C GLU A 85 2.88 -12.21 -6.04
N ARG A 86 3.73 -11.25 -5.66
CA ARG A 86 5.15 -11.45 -5.37
C ARG A 86 5.49 -11.58 -3.89
N CYS A 87 4.53 -11.38 -2.98
CA CYS A 87 4.78 -11.42 -1.55
C CYS A 87 4.73 -12.86 -1.00
N LEU A 88 5.88 -13.44 -0.65
CA LEU A 88 5.96 -14.79 -0.05
C LEU A 88 5.15 -14.92 1.24
N ILE A 89 4.94 -13.84 1.99
CA ILE A 89 4.10 -13.83 3.19
C ILE A 89 2.64 -14.13 2.85
N GLN A 90 2.14 -13.63 1.71
CA GLN A 90 0.78 -13.91 1.26
C GLN A 90 0.63 -15.38 0.86
N HIS A 91 1.60 -15.92 0.12
CA HIS A 91 1.64 -17.35 -0.22
C HIS A 91 1.68 -18.24 1.03
N ALA A 92 2.48 -17.88 2.04
CA ALA A 92 2.53 -18.60 3.31
C ALA A 92 1.18 -18.56 4.05
N GLY A 93 0.51 -17.41 4.05
CA GLY A 93 -0.83 -17.26 4.62
C GLY A 93 -1.88 -18.13 3.93
N SER A 94 -1.87 -18.16 2.59
CA SER A 94 -2.75 -19.04 1.81
C SER A 94 -2.49 -20.51 2.11
N ILE A 95 -1.23 -20.97 2.08
CA ILE A 95 -0.89 -22.37 2.39
C ILE A 95 -1.40 -22.75 3.79
N ALA A 96 -1.17 -21.91 4.81
CA ALA A 96 -1.61 -22.21 6.17
C ALA A 96 -3.13 -22.31 6.29
N ARG A 97 -3.87 -21.44 5.59
CA ARG A 97 -5.33 -21.48 5.55
C ARG A 97 -5.84 -22.75 4.90
N GLU A 98 -5.46 -23.01 3.65
CA GLU A 98 -5.94 -24.18 2.90
C GLU A 98 -5.55 -25.49 3.60
N ALA A 99 -4.35 -25.56 4.20
CA ALA A 99 -3.92 -26.73 4.96
C ALA A 99 -4.79 -26.96 6.21
N GLY A 100 -5.20 -25.90 6.90
CA GLY A 100 -6.11 -25.98 8.04
C GLY A 100 -7.50 -26.47 7.63
N GLU A 101 -8.05 -25.94 6.53
CA GLU A 101 -9.34 -26.36 5.96
C GLU A 101 -9.29 -27.84 5.52
N ALA A 102 -8.21 -28.26 4.86
CA ALA A 102 -7.98 -29.66 4.47
C ALA A 102 -7.84 -30.62 5.66
N VAL A 103 -7.11 -30.24 6.72
CA VAL A 103 -7.02 -31.04 7.95
C VAL A 103 -8.41 -31.23 8.57
N GLY A 104 -9.22 -30.17 8.63
CA GLY A 104 -10.60 -30.25 9.11
C GLY A 104 -11.45 -31.20 8.28
N ALA A 105 -11.41 -31.08 6.95
CA ALA A 105 -12.18 -31.91 6.05
C ALA A 105 -11.75 -33.40 6.10
N LEU A 106 -10.44 -33.68 6.22
CA LEU A 106 -9.94 -35.05 6.41
C LEU A 106 -10.44 -35.68 7.71
N LEU A 107 -10.42 -34.91 8.81
CA LEU A 107 -10.93 -35.39 10.10
C LEU A 107 -12.43 -35.68 10.03
N ALA A 108 -13.22 -34.83 9.36
CA ALA A 108 -14.64 -35.06 9.14
C ALA A 108 -14.88 -36.33 8.29
N ALA A 109 -14.19 -36.44 7.15
CA ALA A 109 -14.28 -37.62 6.27
C ALA A 109 -13.85 -38.92 6.96
N SER A 110 -12.91 -38.87 7.91
CA SER A 110 -12.48 -40.05 8.67
C SER A 110 -13.52 -40.56 9.67
N GLN A 111 -14.40 -39.68 10.14
CA GLN A 111 -15.44 -39.97 11.13
C GLN A 111 -16.81 -40.20 10.47
N SER A 112 -16.89 -40.10 9.15
CA SER A 112 -18.13 -40.15 8.38
C SER A 112 -18.07 -41.21 7.29
N ALA A 113 -19.21 -41.86 7.04
CA ALA A 113 -19.41 -42.74 5.89
C ALA A 113 -19.99 -41.98 4.68
N ASP A 114 -20.23 -40.67 4.79
CA ASP A 114 -20.81 -39.86 3.74
C ASP A 114 -19.81 -39.63 2.58
N ALA A 115 -20.31 -39.81 1.36
CA ALA A 115 -19.57 -39.47 0.16
C ALA A 115 -19.32 -37.95 0.04
N GLY A 116 -20.21 -37.12 0.60
CA GLY A 116 -20.06 -35.67 0.64
C GLY A 116 -18.79 -35.23 1.38
N ASP A 117 -18.55 -35.78 2.57
CA ASP A 117 -17.37 -35.44 3.38
C ASP A 117 -16.06 -35.86 2.69
N ARG A 118 -16.06 -37.01 2.00
CA ARG A 118 -14.91 -37.46 1.20
C ARG A 118 -14.65 -36.55 0.01
N ALA A 119 -15.70 -36.13 -0.69
CA ALA A 119 -15.58 -35.21 -1.82
C ALA A 119 -15.05 -33.84 -1.35
N GLN A 120 -15.53 -33.34 -0.21
CA GLN A 120 -15.03 -32.12 0.39
C GLN A 120 -13.54 -32.24 0.74
N ALA A 121 -13.12 -33.33 1.40
CA ALA A 121 -11.70 -33.55 1.72
C ALA A 121 -10.80 -33.56 0.48
N ILE A 122 -11.24 -34.18 -0.62
CA ILE A 122 -10.51 -34.17 -1.89
C ILE A 122 -10.39 -32.76 -2.46
N LYS A 123 -11.48 -31.97 -2.43
CA LYS A 123 -11.47 -30.57 -2.87
C LYS A 123 -10.47 -29.75 -2.05
N GLU A 124 -10.53 -29.83 -0.73
CA GLU A 124 -9.63 -29.04 0.13
C GLU A 124 -8.16 -29.43 -0.07
N LEU A 125 -7.86 -30.71 -0.30
CA LEU A 125 -6.50 -31.15 -0.67
C LEU A 125 -6.03 -30.54 -2.00
N HIS A 126 -6.91 -30.42 -2.99
CA HIS A 126 -6.58 -29.76 -4.26
C HIS A 126 -6.32 -28.26 -4.08
N ASP A 127 -7.03 -27.60 -3.17
CA ASP A 127 -6.81 -26.19 -2.84
C ASP A 127 -5.43 -25.99 -2.19
N VAL A 128 -4.99 -26.92 -1.32
CA VAL A 128 -3.61 -26.97 -0.80
C VAL A 128 -2.58 -27.15 -1.91
N GLU A 129 -2.76 -28.12 -2.80
CA GLU A 129 -1.83 -28.36 -3.92
C GLU A 129 -1.67 -27.12 -4.81
N THR A 130 -2.78 -26.43 -5.06
CA THR A 130 -2.78 -25.18 -5.83
C THR A 130 -2.00 -24.08 -5.11
N ALA A 131 -2.22 -23.88 -3.81
CA ALA A 131 -1.51 -22.87 -3.02
C ALA A 131 0.00 -23.14 -2.97
N VAL A 132 0.41 -24.39 -2.75
CA VAL A 132 1.82 -24.79 -2.71
C VAL A 132 2.48 -24.65 -4.09
N ARG A 133 1.79 -25.03 -5.17
CA ARG A 133 2.29 -24.87 -6.54
C ARG A 133 2.60 -23.40 -6.86
N LEU A 134 1.67 -22.50 -6.55
CA LEU A 134 1.85 -21.06 -6.79
C LEU A 134 3.03 -20.48 -6.00
N ALA A 135 3.19 -20.89 -4.74
CA ALA A 135 4.33 -20.48 -3.92
C ALA A 135 5.67 -20.98 -4.48
N ARG A 136 5.71 -22.22 -4.99
CA ARG A 136 6.90 -22.79 -5.62
C ARG A 136 7.26 -22.08 -6.92
N GLU A 137 6.29 -21.91 -7.83
CA GLU A 137 6.48 -21.18 -9.08
C GLU A 137 7.04 -19.78 -8.82
N ARG A 138 6.60 -19.14 -7.73
CA ARG A 138 7.13 -17.84 -7.30
C ARG A 138 8.60 -17.91 -6.89
N LEU A 139 8.98 -18.86 -6.05
CA LEU A 139 10.38 -19.04 -5.63
C LEU A 139 11.29 -19.35 -6.83
N GLU A 140 10.82 -20.16 -7.77
CA GLU A 140 11.55 -20.48 -9.00
C GLU A 140 11.71 -19.26 -9.92
N ALA A 141 10.70 -18.38 -9.98
CA ALA A 141 10.78 -17.13 -10.75
C ALA A 141 11.77 -16.11 -10.15
N ASP A 142 11.96 -16.11 -8.83
CA ASP A 142 12.94 -15.23 -8.15
C ASP A 142 14.38 -15.76 -8.20
N ALA A 143 14.56 -17.05 -8.49
CA ALA A 143 15.88 -17.67 -8.65
C ALA A 143 16.48 -17.54 -10.06
N ARG A 144 15.75 -16.94 -11.01
CA ARG A 144 16.17 -16.70 -12.40
C ARG A 144 16.59 -15.24 -12.61
#